data_AF-A0A2G5IYN8-F1
#
_entry.id   AF-A0A2G5IYN8-F1
#
_cell.length_a   1.000
_cell.length_b   1.000
_cell.length_c   1.000
_cell.angle_alpha   90.00
_cell.angle_beta   90.00
_cell.angle_gamma   90.00
#
_symmetry.space_group_name_H-M   'P 1'
#
loop_
_entity.id
_entity.type
_entity.pdbx_description
1 polymer ?
#
loop_
_entity_poly.entity_id
_entity_poly.type
_entity_poly.pdbx_seq_one_letter_code
_entity_poly.pdbx_strand_id
1 'polypeptide(L)'
;MDIYEVQGVEATATTQGTPIWMVAMGKPDGTIHAYAFPPSIIEWRMAEYQLDTVDEALDIVLHEPWATNPLDPLTRRDDAALRQGMVVRAPGPVVDYEPIRLHNADTIDDARTAHRIRIADAKTRVRVTPPKGKPDPLDIIRTRHGVTDEGLRQKAAHVDAARRSYRGEAVPGDPSLAIESQARQRLKEATSA
;
A
#
# COMPACT_ATOMS: atom_id res chain seq x y z
N MET A 1 -16.15 17.38 -8.43
CA MET A 1 -15.65 16.04 -8.81
C MET A 1 -14.77 16.23 -10.02
N ASP A 2 -13.51 15.85 -9.89
CA ASP A 2 -12.54 15.92 -10.97
C ASP A 2 -12.60 14.63 -11.78
N ILE A 3 -12.61 14.75 -13.10
CA ILE A 3 -12.57 13.61 -14.02
C ILE A 3 -11.23 13.65 -14.73
N TYR A 4 -10.55 12.52 -14.73
CA TYR A 4 -9.25 12.31 -15.34
C TYR A 4 -9.41 11.23 -16.42
N GLU A 5 -9.29 11.61 -17.68
CA GLU A 5 -9.25 10.65 -18.78
C GLU A 5 -7.80 10.19 -18.98
N VAL A 6 -7.55 8.88 -18.95
CA VAL A 6 -6.21 8.33 -19.21
C VAL A 6 -5.87 8.56 -20.69
N GLN A 7 -4.83 9.35 -20.94
CA GLN A 7 -4.38 9.69 -22.29
C GLN A 7 -3.30 8.74 -22.79
N GLY A 8 -2.48 8.21 -21.89
CA GLY A 8 -1.38 7.32 -22.24
C GLY A 8 -0.69 6.72 -21.02
N VAL A 9 -0.01 5.60 -21.26
CA VAL A 9 0.83 4.92 -20.27
C VAL A 9 2.15 4.56 -20.92
N GLU A 10 3.24 4.85 -20.21
CA GLU A 10 4.59 4.56 -20.67
C GLU A 10 5.37 3.77 -19.60
N ALA A 11 6.12 2.75 -20.02
CA ALA A 11 7.18 2.16 -19.21
C ALA A 11 8.46 2.95 -19.45
N THR A 12 8.98 3.62 -18.41
CA THR A 12 10.19 4.43 -18.49
C THR A 12 11.04 4.25 -17.24
N ALA A 13 12.02 5.11 -17.00
CA ALA A 13 12.85 5.09 -15.81
C ALA A 13 13.04 6.48 -15.21
N THR A 14 13.28 6.53 -13.90
CA THR A 14 13.75 7.76 -13.23
C THR A 14 15.12 8.17 -13.76
N THR A 15 15.58 9.38 -13.41
CA THR A 15 16.94 9.85 -13.73
C THR A 15 18.04 8.95 -13.17
N GLN A 16 17.73 8.14 -12.15
CA GLN A 16 18.64 7.15 -11.55
C GLN A 16 18.52 5.76 -12.21
N GLY A 17 17.75 5.63 -13.28
CA GLY A 17 17.55 4.37 -14.00
C GLY A 17 16.57 3.40 -13.33
N THR A 18 15.80 3.84 -12.33
CA THR A 18 14.80 2.98 -11.68
C THR A 18 13.55 2.85 -12.56
N PRO A 19 13.11 1.63 -12.93
CA PRO A 19 11.92 1.45 -13.76
C PRO A 19 10.64 2.00 -13.11
N ILE A 20 9.82 2.70 -13.90
CA ILE A 20 8.53 3.26 -13.50
C ILE A 20 7.49 3.08 -14.61
N TRP A 21 6.23 3.00 -14.22
CA TRP A 21 5.10 3.34 -15.07
C TRP A 21 4.81 4.83 -14.92
N MET A 22 4.55 5.51 -16.04
CA MET A 22 4.07 6.88 -16.07
C MET A 22 2.70 6.91 -16.75
N VAL A 23 1.67 7.33 -16.01
CA VAL A 23 0.29 7.43 -16.47
C VAL A 23 -0.05 8.90 -16.67
N ALA A 24 -0.29 9.31 -17.92
CA ALA A 24 -0.72 10.65 -18.27
C ALA A 24 -2.26 10.71 -18.29
N MET A 25 -2.82 11.68 -17.57
CA MET A 25 -4.25 11.85 -17.40
C MET A 25 -4.67 13.29 -17.69
N GLY A 26 -5.62 13.48 -18.60
CA GLY A 26 -6.15 14.78 -18.96
C GLY A 26 -7.40 15.13 -18.17
N LYS A 27 -7.51 16.38 -17.72
CA LYS A 27 -8.75 16.97 -17.21
C LYS A 27 -9.56 17.64 -18.33
N PRO A 28 -10.88 17.88 -18.15
CA PRO A 28 -11.71 18.59 -19.12
C PRO A 28 -11.27 20.03 -19.40
N ASP A 29 -10.55 20.67 -18.48
CA ASP A 29 -9.99 22.02 -18.65
C ASP A 29 -8.71 22.05 -19.52
N GLY A 30 -8.26 20.89 -20.00
CA GLY A 30 -7.06 20.75 -20.82
C GLY A 30 -5.77 20.55 -20.02
N THR A 31 -5.82 20.60 -18.67
CA THR A 31 -4.64 20.31 -17.85
C THR A 31 -4.28 18.83 -17.90
N ILE A 32 -2.97 18.54 -17.85
CA ILE A 32 -2.43 17.17 -17.81
C ILE A 32 -1.82 16.92 -16.44
N HIS A 33 -2.21 15.81 -15.84
CA HIS A 33 -1.63 15.28 -14.62
C HIS A 33 -0.90 13.97 -14.95
N ALA A 34 0.35 13.85 -14.50
CA ALA A 34 1.14 12.64 -14.65
C ALA A 34 1.31 11.98 -13.28
N TYR A 35 1.02 10.68 -13.21
CA TYR A 35 1.27 9.88 -12.02
C TYR A 35 2.28 8.78 -12.34
N ALA A 36 3.35 8.73 -11.55
CA ALA A 36 4.43 7.78 -11.74
C ALA A 36 4.55 6.84 -10.54
N PHE A 37 4.70 5.55 -10.80
CA PHE A 37 4.86 4.52 -9.77
C PHE A 37 5.72 3.35 -10.25
N PRO A 38 6.45 2.65 -9.36
CA PRO A 38 7.27 1.51 -9.74
C PRO A 38 6.37 0.32 -10.18
N PRO A 39 6.81 -0.54 -11.12
CA PRO A 39 6.03 -1.71 -11.54
C PRO A 39 5.64 -2.65 -10.40
N SER A 40 6.52 -2.78 -9.40
CA SER A 40 6.30 -3.65 -8.24
C SER A 40 5.14 -3.23 -7.33
N ILE A 41 4.59 -2.02 -7.49
CA ILE A 41 3.49 -1.54 -6.64
C ILE A 41 2.22 -2.39 -6.76
N ILE A 42 1.96 -2.95 -7.96
CA ILE A 42 0.80 -3.82 -8.18
C ILE A 42 0.92 -5.07 -7.32
N GLU A 43 2.09 -5.72 -7.34
CA GLU A 43 2.37 -6.90 -6.52
C GLU A 43 2.33 -6.59 -5.01
N TRP A 44 2.81 -5.40 -4.61
CA TRP A 44 2.68 -4.95 -3.22
C TRP A 44 1.23 -4.76 -2.79
N ARG A 45 0.39 -4.06 -3.56
CA ARG A 45 -1.03 -3.86 -3.18
C ARG A 45 -1.79 -5.19 -3.13
N MET A 46 -1.51 -6.10 -4.05
CA MET A 46 -2.05 -7.46 -3.99
C MET A 46 -1.61 -8.20 -2.72
N ALA A 47 -0.34 -8.11 -2.33
CA ALA A 47 0.17 -8.76 -1.12
C ALA A 47 -0.34 -8.13 0.20
N GLU A 48 -0.41 -6.80 0.26
CA GLU A 48 -0.83 -6.05 1.45
C GLU A 48 -2.29 -6.33 1.83
N TYR A 49 -3.16 -6.41 0.82
CA TYR A 49 -4.59 -6.52 1.03
C TYR A 49 -5.15 -7.87 0.55
N GLN A 50 -4.31 -8.83 0.17
CA GLN A 50 -4.74 -10.13 -0.38
C GLN A 50 -5.76 -9.94 -1.52
N LEU A 51 -5.42 -9.11 -2.51
CA LEU A 51 -6.29 -8.82 -3.64
C LEU A 51 -6.16 -9.92 -4.70
N ASP A 52 -7.29 -10.30 -5.29
CA ASP A 52 -7.35 -11.41 -6.24
C ASP A 52 -7.10 -10.98 -7.69
N THR A 53 -7.11 -9.67 -7.97
CA THR A 53 -7.02 -9.15 -9.35
C THR A 53 -6.05 -7.98 -9.48
N VAL A 54 -5.37 -7.92 -10.63
CA VAL A 54 -4.54 -6.78 -11.03
C VAL A 54 -5.39 -5.53 -11.23
N ASP A 55 -6.63 -5.67 -11.70
CA ASP A 55 -7.54 -4.54 -11.90
C ASP A 55 -7.87 -3.83 -10.59
N GLU A 56 -8.15 -4.57 -9.52
CA GLU A 56 -8.38 -3.98 -8.21
C GLU A 56 -7.11 -3.30 -7.66
N ALA A 57 -5.95 -3.94 -7.79
CA ALA A 57 -4.69 -3.35 -7.36
C ALA A 57 -4.35 -2.07 -8.13
N LEU A 58 -4.55 -2.06 -9.45
CA LEU A 58 -4.33 -0.89 -10.29
C LEU A 58 -5.33 0.23 -9.96
N ASP A 59 -6.59 -0.12 -9.72
CA ASP A 59 -7.62 0.84 -9.30
C ASP A 59 -7.25 1.52 -7.98
N ILE A 60 -6.74 0.76 -7.01
CA ILE A 60 -6.22 1.32 -5.75
C ILE A 60 -5.06 2.28 -6.04
N VAL A 61 -4.05 1.85 -6.80
CA VAL A 61 -2.88 2.67 -7.14
C VAL A 61 -3.29 3.99 -7.80
N LEU A 62 -4.27 3.95 -8.71
CA LEU A 62 -4.78 5.12 -9.42
C LEU A 62 -5.76 5.99 -8.62
N HIS A 63 -6.06 5.68 -7.36
CA HIS A 63 -6.94 6.52 -6.52
C HIS A 63 -6.33 6.84 -5.15
N GLU A 64 -5.33 6.10 -4.71
CA GLU A 64 -4.67 6.28 -3.43
C GLU A 64 -4.05 7.68 -3.21
N PRO A 65 -3.42 8.34 -4.22
CA PRO A 65 -2.91 9.71 -4.04
C PRO A 65 -3.96 10.75 -3.62
N TRP A 66 -5.25 10.46 -3.86
CA TRP A 66 -6.36 11.35 -3.51
C TRP A 66 -7.11 10.89 -2.25
N ALA A 67 -6.80 9.71 -1.72
CA ALA A 67 -7.39 9.19 -0.49
C ALA A 67 -6.87 9.98 0.72
N THR A 68 -7.74 10.15 1.73
CA THR A 68 -7.33 10.76 2.99
C THR A 68 -6.28 9.91 3.67
N ASN A 69 -5.18 10.52 4.12
CA ASN A 69 -4.14 9.82 4.86
C ASN A 69 -4.55 9.70 6.33
N PRO A 70 -4.81 8.50 6.86
CA PRO A 70 -5.24 8.32 8.26
C PRO A 70 -4.16 8.71 9.28
N LEU A 71 -2.91 8.91 8.85
CA LEU A 71 -1.81 9.37 9.69
C LEU A 71 -1.63 10.90 9.70
N ASP A 72 -2.24 11.62 8.77
CA ASP A 72 -2.14 13.06 8.73
C ASP A 72 -3.11 13.69 9.74
N PRO A 73 -2.63 14.34 10.82
CA PRO A 73 -3.49 14.89 11.86
C PRO A 73 -4.44 15.99 11.34
N LEU A 74 -4.11 16.65 10.22
CA LEU A 74 -4.93 17.70 9.66
C LEU A 74 -6.17 17.15 8.93
N THR A 75 -6.04 16.00 8.29
CA THR A 75 -7.09 15.39 7.46
C THR A 75 -7.72 14.14 8.09
N ARG A 76 -7.13 13.60 9.18
CA ARG A 76 -7.60 12.39 9.87
C ARG A 76 -9.08 12.44 10.28
N ARG A 77 -9.62 13.61 10.64
CA ARG A 77 -11.05 13.75 11.01
C ARG A 77 -12.00 13.45 9.85
N ASP A 78 -11.53 13.62 8.62
CA ASP A 78 -12.31 13.39 7.40
C ASP A 78 -12.15 11.96 6.87
N ASP A 79 -11.30 11.14 7.51
CA ASP A 79 -11.04 9.75 7.13
C ASP A 79 -12.35 8.94 7.04
N ALA A 80 -12.63 8.42 5.85
CA ALA A 80 -13.89 7.75 5.56
C ALA A 80 -14.09 6.48 6.40
N ALA A 81 -13.02 5.72 6.66
CA ALA A 81 -13.09 4.52 7.50
C ALA A 81 -13.33 4.91 8.97
N LEU A 82 -12.67 5.95 9.48
CA LEU A 82 -12.93 6.50 10.82
C LEU A 82 -14.39 6.93 10.99
N ARG A 83 -14.98 7.62 10.00
CA ARG A 83 -16.40 8.02 10.01
C ARG A 83 -17.36 6.83 10.06
N GLN A 84 -16.93 5.65 9.61
CA GLN A 84 -17.68 4.40 9.68
C GLN A 84 -17.40 3.59 10.95
N GLY A 85 -16.64 4.15 11.91
CA GLY A 85 -16.30 3.47 13.16
C GLY A 85 -15.24 2.39 13.02
N MET A 86 -14.51 2.33 11.89
CA MET A 86 -13.41 1.39 11.69
C MET A 86 -12.16 1.86 12.44
N VAL A 87 -12.13 1.53 13.72
CA VAL A 87 -11.04 1.88 14.64
C VAL A 87 -10.49 0.66 15.36
N VAL A 88 -9.22 0.72 15.71
CA VAL A 88 -8.56 -0.20 16.66
C VAL A 88 -8.12 0.57 17.89
N ARG A 89 -7.96 -0.12 19.02
CA ARG A 89 -7.42 0.48 20.23
C ARG A 89 -5.97 0.89 20.00
N ALA A 90 -5.63 2.14 20.28
CA ALA A 90 -4.26 2.62 20.17
C ALA A 90 -3.36 1.94 21.21
N PRO A 91 -2.12 1.59 20.86
CA PRO A 91 -1.15 1.08 21.83
C PRO A 91 -0.76 2.21 22.80
N GLY A 92 -1.08 2.05 24.09
CA GLY A 92 -0.70 3.03 25.12
C GLY A 92 -1.52 2.95 26.42
N PRO A 93 -1.11 3.69 27.46
CA PRO A 93 -1.79 3.72 28.75
C PRO A 93 -3.12 4.51 28.71
N VAL A 94 -3.29 5.39 27.74
CA VAL A 94 -4.53 6.14 27.52
C VAL A 94 -5.45 5.29 26.64
N VAL A 95 -6.71 5.14 27.05
CA VAL A 95 -7.73 4.50 26.21
C VAL A 95 -8.06 5.46 25.07
N ASP A 96 -7.37 5.30 23.95
CA ASP A 96 -7.60 6.03 22.71
C ASP A 96 -7.82 5.05 21.55
N TYR A 97 -8.42 5.56 20.46
CA TYR A 97 -8.75 4.79 19.26
C TYR A 97 -8.07 5.40 18.04
N GLU A 98 -7.52 4.55 17.18
CA GLU A 98 -6.95 4.97 15.91
C GLU A 98 -7.65 4.33 14.71
N PRO A 99 -7.72 5.01 13.55
CA PRO A 99 -8.29 4.42 12.34
C PRO A 99 -7.59 3.11 11.99
N ILE A 100 -8.36 2.14 11.50
CA ILE A 100 -7.84 0.88 10.97
C ILE A 100 -6.95 1.16 9.75
N ARG A 101 -5.74 0.59 9.76
CA ARG A 101 -4.66 0.68 8.76
C ARG A 101 -4.04 -0.70 8.58
N LEU A 102 -3.19 -0.85 7.57
CA LEU A 102 -2.54 -2.12 7.25
C LEU A 102 -1.84 -2.79 8.45
N HIS A 103 -1.13 -2.01 9.28
CA HIS A 103 -0.29 -2.58 10.34
C HIS A 103 -0.99 -2.77 11.69
N ASN A 104 -2.04 -2.00 11.97
CA ASN A 104 -2.72 -2.01 13.26
C ASN A 104 -4.04 -2.80 13.27
N ALA A 105 -4.57 -3.16 12.10
CA ALA A 105 -5.78 -3.97 11.99
C ALA A 105 -5.57 -5.36 12.59
N ASP A 106 -6.59 -5.90 13.27
CA ASP A 106 -6.57 -7.25 13.81
C ASP A 106 -6.42 -8.29 12.68
N THR A 107 -7.18 -8.12 11.60
CA THR A 107 -7.10 -8.98 10.41
C THR A 107 -6.66 -8.21 9.16
N ILE A 108 -6.23 -8.94 8.12
CA ILE A 108 -5.97 -8.34 6.80
C ILE A 108 -7.28 -7.90 6.15
N ASP A 109 -8.38 -8.62 6.40
CA ASP A 109 -9.69 -8.29 5.84
C ASP A 109 -10.21 -6.94 6.37
N ASP A 110 -10.02 -6.65 7.66
CA ASP A 110 -10.34 -5.35 8.25
C ASP A 110 -9.51 -4.22 7.62
N ALA A 111 -8.20 -4.45 7.43
CA ALA A 111 -7.32 -3.49 6.76
C ALA A 111 -7.76 -3.23 5.32
N ARG A 112 -8.06 -4.29 4.56
CA ARG A 112 -8.56 -4.22 3.18
C ARG A 112 -9.89 -3.46 3.12
N THR A 113 -10.82 -3.77 4.01
CA THR A 113 -12.14 -3.11 4.05
C THR A 113 -11.99 -1.62 4.34
N ALA A 114 -11.19 -1.25 5.36
CA ALA A 114 -10.91 0.15 5.67
C ALA A 114 -10.24 0.89 4.50
N HIS A 115 -9.31 0.24 3.80
CA HIS A 115 -8.65 0.82 2.64
C HIS A 115 -9.62 0.99 1.46
N ARG A 116 -10.45 -0.01 1.15
CA ARG A 116 -11.51 0.07 0.11
C ARG A 116 -12.47 1.22 0.36
N ILE A 117 -12.87 1.46 1.62
CA ILE A 117 -13.73 2.60 1.99
C ILE A 117 -13.04 3.93 1.67
N ARG A 118 -11.75 4.08 1.97
CA ARG A 118 -10.99 5.29 1.63
C ARG A 118 -10.88 5.50 0.12
N ILE A 119 -10.63 4.44 -0.63
CA ILE A 119 -10.58 4.49 -2.10
C ILE A 119 -11.96 4.84 -2.68
N ALA A 120 -13.04 4.28 -2.14
CA ALA A 120 -14.40 4.63 -2.54
C ALA A 120 -14.73 6.10 -2.25
N ASP A 121 -14.31 6.64 -1.10
CA ASP A 121 -14.45 8.05 -0.78
C ASP A 121 -13.64 8.94 -1.74
N ALA A 122 -12.38 8.58 -2.03
CA ALA A 122 -11.55 9.27 -3.02
C ALA A 122 -12.25 9.32 -4.39
N LYS A 123 -12.89 8.22 -4.79
CA LYS A 123 -13.66 8.11 -6.04
C LYS A 123 -14.86 9.04 -6.14
N THR A 124 -15.42 9.48 -5.02
CA THR A 124 -16.49 10.51 -5.03
C THR A 124 -15.97 11.88 -5.44
N ARG A 125 -14.67 12.13 -5.23
CA ARG A 125 -13.99 13.39 -5.53
C ARG A 125 -13.25 13.33 -6.87
N VAL A 126 -12.69 12.17 -7.21
CA VAL A 126 -11.82 11.96 -8.37
C VAL A 126 -12.23 10.70 -9.12
N ARG A 127 -12.45 10.81 -10.42
CA ARG A 127 -12.74 9.66 -11.28
C ARG A 127 -11.67 9.52 -12.36
N VAL A 128 -10.95 8.41 -12.35
CA VAL A 128 -10.05 8.04 -13.45
C VAL A 128 -10.82 7.16 -14.43
N THR A 129 -10.85 7.53 -15.71
CA THR A 129 -11.59 6.80 -16.75
C THR A 129 -10.73 6.52 -17.98
N PRO A 130 -10.91 5.37 -18.63
CA PRO A 130 -10.29 5.13 -19.94
C PRO A 130 -10.91 6.07 -21.01
N PRO A 131 -10.19 6.32 -22.11
CA PRO A 131 -10.67 7.16 -23.19
C PRO A 131 -11.83 6.49 -23.94
N LYS A 132 -12.89 7.25 -24.20
CA LYS A 132 -14.08 6.71 -24.89
C LYS A 132 -13.77 6.35 -26.34
N GLY A 133 -14.22 5.16 -26.77
CA GLY A 133 -14.12 4.72 -28.17
C GLY A 133 -12.70 4.41 -28.64
N LYS A 134 -11.74 4.28 -27.71
CA LYS A 134 -10.34 3.95 -27.98
C LYS A 134 -9.91 2.77 -27.09
N PRO A 135 -8.84 2.04 -27.45
CA PRO A 135 -8.23 1.06 -26.56
C PRO A 135 -7.86 1.70 -25.21
N ASP A 136 -8.00 0.95 -24.11
CA ASP A 136 -7.63 1.45 -22.79
C ASP A 136 -6.10 1.47 -22.65
N PRO A 137 -5.46 2.63 -22.48
CA PRO A 137 -4.01 2.70 -22.32
C PRO A 137 -3.49 1.91 -21.11
N LEU A 138 -4.33 1.67 -20.10
CA LEU A 138 -3.98 0.88 -18.91
C LEU A 138 -3.78 -0.62 -19.21
N ASP A 139 -4.24 -1.12 -20.36
CA ASP A 139 -4.07 -2.52 -20.76
C ASP A 139 -2.60 -2.95 -20.81
N ILE A 140 -1.68 -2.02 -21.05
CA ILE A 140 -0.24 -2.33 -21.01
C ILE A 140 0.22 -2.73 -19.60
N ILE A 141 -0.32 -2.10 -18.55
CA ILE A 141 -0.01 -2.46 -17.16
C ILE A 141 -0.67 -3.80 -16.85
N ARG A 142 -1.93 -3.99 -17.23
CA ARG A 142 -2.67 -5.24 -17.03
C ARG A 142 -2.00 -6.46 -17.68
N THR A 143 -1.24 -6.25 -18.75
CA THR A 143 -0.54 -7.33 -19.47
C THR A 143 0.93 -7.45 -19.09
N ARG A 144 1.55 -6.40 -18.54
CA ARG A 144 3.00 -6.35 -18.23
C ARG A 144 3.30 -5.98 -16.78
N HIS A 145 2.38 -6.23 -15.85
CA HIS A 145 2.51 -5.90 -14.43
C HIS A 145 3.68 -6.64 -13.73
N GLY A 146 4.08 -7.82 -14.22
CA GLY A 146 5.21 -8.57 -13.66
C GLY A 146 4.94 -9.20 -12.29
N VAL A 147 3.66 -9.40 -11.92
CA VAL A 147 3.27 -10.13 -10.70
C VAL A 147 3.59 -11.61 -10.88
N THR A 148 4.16 -12.20 -9.86
CA THR A 148 4.54 -13.61 -9.80
C THR A 148 4.09 -14.23 -8.49
N ASP A 149 3.79 -15.53 -8.48
CA ASP A 149 3.40 -16.22 -7.25
C ASP A 149 4.52 -16.16 -6.18
N GLU A 150 5.78 -16.25 -6.62
CA GLU A 150 6.93 -16.11 -5.72
C GLU A 150 7.02 -14.71 -5.12
N GLY A 151 6.90 -13.67 -5.94
CA GLY A 151 6.93 -12.28 -5.47
C GLY A 151 5.78 -11.94 -4.52
N LEU A 152 4.57 -12.43 -4.81
CA LEU A 152 3.43 -12.33 -3.90
C LEU A 152 3.70 -13.02 -2.56
N ARG A 153 4.20 -14.25 -2.56
CA ARG A 153 4.53 -14.97 -1.31
C ARG A 153 5.56 -14.22 -0.48
N GLN A 154 6.65 -13.75 -1.10
CA GLN A 154 7.69 -13.00 -0.40
C GLN A 154 7.15 -11.69 0.21
N LYS A 155 6.37 -10.92 -0.56
CA LYS A 155 5.78 -9.67 -0.08
C LYS A 155 4.72 -9.90 1.00
N ALA A 156 3.88 -10.93 0.87
CA ALA A 156 2.92 -11.29 1.89
C ALA A 156 3.61 -11.67 3.21
N ALA A 157 4.71 -12.43 3.15
CA ALA A 157 5.53 -12.73 4.33
C ALA A 157 6.14 -11.45 4.96
N HIS A 158 6.56 -10.49 4.14
CA HIS A 158 7.05 -9.21 4.61
C HIS A 158 5.96 -8.38 5.31
N VAL A 159 4.76 -8.30 4.73
CA VAL A 159 3.60 -7.61 5.31
C VAL A 159 3.21 -8.24 6.64
N ASP A 160 3.16 -9.57 6.71
CA ASP A 160 2.86 -10.32 7.93
C ASP A 160 3.90 -10.05 9.03
N ALA A 161 5.20 -10.09 8.70
CA ALA A 161 6.25 -9.74 9.64
C ALA A 161 6.14 -8.29 10.15
N ALA A 162 5.87 -7.33 9.26
CA ALA A 162 5.69 -5.92 9.63
C ALA A 162 4.47 -5.71 10.55
N ARG A 163 3.35 -6.40 10.27
CA ARG A 163 2.14 -6.39 11.10
C ARG A 163 2.41 -6.94 12.51
N ARG A 164 3.08 -8.10 12.61
CA ARG A 164 3.47 -8.67 13.92
C ARG A 164 4.35 -7.71 14.71
N SER A 165 5.37 -7.16 14.06
CA SER A 165 6.30 -6.19 14.67
C SER A 165 5.55 -4.96 15.21
N TYR A 166 4.63 -4.40 14.43
CA TYR A 166 3.82 -3.25 14.85
C TYR A 166 2.97 -3.56 16.10
N ARG A 167 2.42 -4.77 16.21
CA ARG A 167 1.63 -5.20 17.37
C ARG A 167 2.46 -5.64 18.58
N GLY A 168 3.79 -5.59 18.49
CA GLY A 168 4.70 -6.07 19.54
C GLY A 168 4.66 -7.59 19.71
N GLU A 169 4.18 -8.33 18.71
CA GLU A 169 4.19 -9.78 18.70
C GLU A 169 5.62 -10.26 18.45
N ALA A 170 6.09 -11.23 19.24
CA ALA A 170 7.41 -11.82 19.02
C ALA A 170 7.48 -12.41 17.61
N VAL A 171 8.48 -12.00 16.84
CA VAL A 171 8.80 -12.66 15.56
C VAL A 171 9.27 -14.08 15.91
N PRO A 172 8.62 -15.15 15.43
CA PRO A 172 9.10 -16.49 15.66
C PRO A 172 10.48 -16.63 15.02
N GLY A 173 11.52 -16.67 15.87
CA GLY A 173 12.91 -16.99 15.56
C GLY A 173 13.42 -16.52 14.19
N ASP A 174 13.90 -15.28 14.10
CA ASP A 174 15.00 -15.03 13.17
C ASP A 174 16.25 -15.76 13.72
N PRO A 175 16.75 -16.81 13.05
CA PRO A 175 17.94 -17.52 13.51
C PRO A 175 19.17 -16.62 13.62
N SER A 176 19.19 -15.44 12.97
CA SER A 176 20.30 -14.49 13.07
C SER A 176 20.42 -13.87 14.48
N LEU A 177 19.30 -13.56 15.14
CA LEU A 177 19.28 -12.98 16.49
C LEU A 177 19.60 -14.01 17.59
N ALA A 178 19.28 -15.29 17.35
CA ALA A 178 19.68 -16.37 18.24
C ALA A 178 21.21 -16.60 18.22
N ILE A 179 21.84 -16.45 17.06
CA ILE A 179 23.30 -16.55 16.91
C ILE A 179 24.01 -15.37 17.60
N GLU A 180 23.49 -14.14 17.44
CA GLU A 180 24.07 -12.96 18.10
C GLU A 180 23.94 -13.00 19.63
N SER A 181 22.83 -13.50 20.17
CA SER A 181 22.65 -13.62 21.63
C SER A 181 23.60 -14.66 22.24
N GLN A 182 23.78 -15.80 21.57
CA GLN A 182 24.76 -16.82 21.99
C GLN A 182 26.21 -16.33 21.85
N ALA A 183 26.54 -15.57 20.80
CA ALA A 183 27.86 -14.98 20.62
C ALA A 183 28.20 -13.95 21.70
N ARG A 184 27.24 -13.09 22.07
CA ARG A 184 27.41 -12.11 23.16
C ARG A 184 27.57 -12.79 24.52
N GLN A 185 26.86 -13.89 24.77
CA GLN A 185 26.96 -14.63 26.02
C GLN A 185 28.32 -15.30 26.18
N ARG A 186 28.84 -15.94 25.13
CA ARG A 186 30.21 -16.53 25.12
C ARG A 186 31.31 -15.48 25.32
N LEU A 187 31.15 -14.29 24.75
CA LEU A 187 32.12 -13.20 24.93
C LEU A 187 32.14 -12.68 26.37
N LYS A 188 30.98 -12.64 27.03
CA LYS A 188 30.84 -12.21 28.43
C LYS A 188 31.43 -13.24 29.41
N GLU A 189 31.29 -14.53 29.11
CA GLU A 189 31.90 -15.62 29.88
C GLU A 189 33.43 -15.62 29.72
N ALA A 190 33.95 -15.39 28.51
CA ALA A 190 35.39 -15.35 28.24
C ALA A 190 36.13 -14.14 28.83
N THR A 191 35.41 -13.06 29.15
CA THR A 191 35.97 -11.83 29.75
C THR A 191 35.80 -11.76 31.26
N SER A 192 35.11 -12.75 31.85
CA SER A 192 34.88 -12.85 33.30
C SER A 192 35.75 -13.93 33.97
N ALA A 193 36.69 -14.51 33.23
CA ALA A 193 37.70 -15.47 33.70
C ALA A 193 39.09 -14.84 33.63
#